data_AF-A0A7X8N6B7-F1
#
_entry.id   AF-A0A7X8N6B7-F1
#
_cell.length_a   1.000
_cell.length_b   1.000
_cell.length_c   1.000
_cell.angle_alpha   90.00
_cell.angle_beta   90.00
_cell.angle_gamma   90.00
#
_symmetry.space_group_name_H-M   'P 1'
#
loop_
_entity.id
_entity.type
_entity.pdbx_description
1 polymer ?
#
loop_
_entity_poly.entity_id
_entity_poly.type
_entity_poly.pdbx_seq_one_letter_code
_entity_poly.pdbx_strand_id
1 'polypeptide(L)'
;MLLPASDLGLLATHLPNHDGMILKVKLMAREVKEEKLLELLNTKVGILRSHVRIMMDMLDPDKSDFEKLPDFDELPEGQLETTSRGSQLMDKHIALEIKVSTEAMAKENFFSALKMKDHQVKQTHIE
;
A
#
# COMPACT_ATOMS: atom_id res chain seq x y z
N MET A 1 7.10 21.73 -0.27
CA MET A 1 7.13 21.82 -1.76
C MET A 1 5.73 22.20 -2.25
N LEU A 2 5.57 22.92 -3.38
CA LEU A 2 4.23 23.18 -3.94
C LEU A 2 3.93 22.20 -5.07
N LEU A 3 3.05 21.24 -4.80
CA LEU A 3 2.64 20.24 -5.78
C LEU A 3 1.71 20.83 -6.84
N PRO A 4 1.81 20.37 -8.11
CA PRO A 4 0.80 20.62 -9.11
C PRO A 4 -0.57 20.16 -8.63
N ALA A 5 -1.62 20.95 -8.90
CA ALA A 5 -2.97 20.65 -8.43
C ALA A 5 -3.50 19.28 -8.90
N SER A 6 -3.06 18.82 -10.08
CA SER A 6 -3.36 17.47 -10.58
C SER A 6 -2.82 16.38 -9.67
N ASP A 7 -1.60 16.56 -9.19
CA ASP A 7 -0.87 15.57 -8.41
C ASP A 7 -1.44 15.53 -7.00
N LEU A 8 -1.73 16.70 -6.43
CA LEU A 8 -2.47 16.84 -5.18
C LEU A 8 -3.81 16.11 -5.21
N GLY A 9 -4.59 16.28 -6.28
CA GLY A 9 -5.88 15.60 -6.45
C GLY A 9 -5.76 14.07 -6.56
N LEU A 10 -4.71 13.59 -7.23
CA LEU A 10 -4.42 12.15 -7.33
C LEU A 10 -4.02 11.58 -5.97
N LEU A 11 -3.10 12.23 -5.24
CA LEU A 11 -2.69 11.83 -3.90
C LEU A 11 -3.87 11.80 -2.91
N ALA A 12 -4.73 12.81 -2.96
CA ALA A 12 -5.94 12.88 -2.13
C ALA A 12 -6.92 11.73 -2.42
N THR A 13 -6.91 11.17 -3.63
CA THR A 13 -7.70 9.99 -3.99
C THR A 13 -7.02 8.70 -3.55
N HIS A 14 -5.69 8.61 -3.64
CA HIS A 14 -4.93 7.43 -3.24
C HIS A 14 -5.00 7.17 -1.73
N LEU A 15 -4.78 8.19 -0.90
CA LEU A 15 -4.73 8.03 0.56
C LEU A 15 -5.88 7.19 1.16
N PRO A 16 -7.18 7.52 0.94
CA PRO A 16 -8.28 6.73 1.47
C PRO A 16 -8.36 5.32 0.87
N ASN A 17 -7.96 5.14 -0.40
CA ASN A 17 -7.93 3.81 -1.04
C ASN A 17 -6.89 2.90 -0.40
N HIS A 18 -5.70 3.43 -0.10
CA HIS A 18 -4.65 2.70 0.58
C HIS A 18 -5.03 2.38 2.03
N ASP A 19 -5.63 3.31 2.77
CA ASP A 19 -6.10 3.08 4.14
C ASP A 19 -7.19 1.98 4.19
N GLY A 20 -8.16 2.03 3.28
CA GLY A 20 -9.17 0.99 3.12
C GLY A 20 -8.57 -0.39 2.82
N MET A 21 -7.53 -0.44 1.98
CA MET A 21 -6.81 -1.69 1.70
C MET A 21 -6.05 -2.19 2.93
N ILE A 22 -5.38 -1.33 3.69
CA ILE A 22 -4.69 -1.71 4.94
C ILE A 22 -5.70 -2.35 5.91
N LEU A 23 -6.86 -1.74 6.10
CA LEU A 23 -7.91 -2.29 6.95
C LEU A 23 -8.41 -3.65 6.44
N LYS A 24 -8.65 -3.76 5.13
CA LYS A 24 -9.08 -5.02 4.50
C LYS A 24 -8.07 -6.15 4.72
N VAL A 25 -6.77 -5.88 4.52
CA VAL A 25 -5.71 -6.86 4.74
C VAL A 25 -5.65 -7.27 6.21
N LYS A 26 -5.77 -6.31 7.14
CA LYS A 26 -5.82 -6.60 8.59
C LYS A 26 -6.97 -7.52 8.96
N LEU A 27 -8.16 -7.29 8.40
CA LEU A 27 -9.33 -8.13 8.65
C LEU A 27 -9.14 -9.54 8.08
N MET A 28 -8.55 -9.67 6.89
CA MET A 28 -8.26 -10.99 6.30
C MET A 28 -7.20 -11.76 7.08
N ALA A 29 -6.17 -11.08 7.58
CA ALA A 29 -5.09 -11.71 8.35
C ALA A 29 -5.58 -12.41 9.62
N ARG A 30 -6.68 -11.92 10.21
CA ARG A 30 -7.35 -12.57 11.35
C ARG A 30 -7.87 -13.96 11.03
N GLU A 31 -8.11 -14.27 9.76
CA GLU A 31 -8.65 -15.55 9.30
C GLU A 31 -7.59 -16.43 8.61
N VAL A 32 -6.33 -15.97 8.54
CA VAL A 32 -5.24 -16.74 7.91
C VAL A 32 -4.70 -17.79 8.88
N LYS A 33 -4.56 -19.02 8.39
CA LYS A 33 -3.83 -20.10 9.08
C LYS A 33 -2.44 -20.32 8.52
N GLU A 34 -2.28 -20.19 7.21
CA GLU A 34 -0.99 -20.46 6.60
C GLU A 34 0.02 -19.33 6.86
N GLU A 35 1.15 -19.70 7.48
CA GLU A 35 2.20 -18.78 7.92
C GLU A 35 2.79 -18.00 6.75
N LYS A 36 3.02 -18.66 5.60
CA LYS A 36 3.54 -17.97 4.43
C LYS A 36 2.58 -16.95 3.86
N LEU A 37 1.27 -17.23 3.91
CA LEU A 37 0.26 -16.27 3.51
C LEU A 37 0.24 -15.07 4.46
N LEU A 38 0.35 -15.30 5.77
CA LEU A 38 0.44 -14.23 6.76
C LEU A 38 1.68 -13.34 6.55
N GLU A 39 2.83 -13.92 6.25
CA GLU A 39 4.06 -13.20 5.91
C GLU A 39 3.86 -12.28 4.69
N LEU A 40 3.20 -12.78 3.64
CA LEU A 40 2.86 -11.98 2.45
C LEU A 40 1.89 -10.85 2.77
N LEU A 41 0.90 -11.09 3.65
CA LEU A 41 -0.01 -10.04 4.11
C LEU A 41 0.71 -8.96 4.92
N ASN A 42 1.64 -9.35 5.79
CA ASN A 42 2.47 -8.43 6.56
C ASN A 42 3.31 -7.55 5.62
N THR A 43 3.96 -8.18 4.64
CA THR A 43 4.73 -7.49 3.61
C THR A 43 3.86 -6.47 2.87
N LYS A 44 2.67 -6.88 2.40
CA LYS A 44 1.72 -5.98 1.73
C LYS A 44 1.35 -4.78 2.61
N VAL A 45 1.06 -4.99 3.89
CA VAL A 45 0.74 -3.89 4.82
C VAL A 45 1.93 -2.96 5.03
N GLY A 46 3.15 -3.50 5.12
CA GLY A 46 4.39 -2.73 5.20
C GLY A 46 4.54 -1.78 4.01
N ILE A 47 4.34 -2.29 2.78
CA ILE A 47 4.40 -1.50 1.54
C ILE A 47 3.35 -0.39 1.56
N LEU A 48 2.09 -0.75 1.87
CA LEU A 48 0.99 0.22 1.87
C LEU A 48 1.21 1.33 2.90
N ARG A 49 1.69 1.01 4.09
CA ARG A 49 2.01 1.99 5.14
C ARG A 49 3.14 2.92 4.73
N SER A 50 4.20 2.35 4.13
CA SER A 50 5.33 3.13 3.65
C SER A 50 4.89 4.09 2.55
N HIS A 51 4.09 3.61 1.61
CA HIS A 51 3.53 4.43 0.53
C HIS A 51 2.63 5.55 1.06
N VAL A 52 1.74 5.25 2.02
CA VAL A 52 0.90 6.28 2.68
C VAL A 52 1.75 7.32 3.39
N ARG A 53 2.76 6.91 4.15
CA ARG A 53 3.69 7.82 4.83
C ARG A 53 4.37 8.77 3.83
N ILE A 54 4.88 8.23 2.73
CA ILE A 54 5.52 9.02 1.69
C ILE A 54 4.53 9.99 1.02
N MET A 55 3.30 9.55 0.72
CA MET A 55 2.26 10.44 0.20
C MET A 55 1.92 11.56 1.19
N MET A 56 1.87 11.28 2.50
CA MET A 56 1.65 12.31 3.52
C MET A 56 2.81 13.31 3.55
N ASP A 57 4.05 12.85 3.39
CA ASP A 57 5.23 13.71 3.33
C ASP A 57 5.24 14.60 2.08
N MET A 58 4.77 14.09 0.93
CA MET A 58 4.59 14.88 -0.29
C MET A 58 3.56 16.01 -0.13
N LEU A 59 2.55 15.79 0.71
CA LEU A 59 1.49 16.77 0.99
C LEU A 59 1.90 17.83 2.01
N ASP A 60 3.00 17.63 2.72
CA ASP A 60 3.53 18.59 3.68
C ASP A 60 4.24 19.74 2.92
N PRO A 61 3.69 20.97 2.93
CA PRO A 61 4.29 22.09 2.22
C PRO A 61 5.64 22.51 2.81
N ASP A 62 5.91 22.18 4.08
CA ASP A 62 7.15 22.50 4.80
C ASP A 62 8.26 21.48 4.52
N LYS A 63 7.91 20.29 4.00
CA LYS A 63 8.89 19.33 3.50
C LYS A 63 9.32 19.67 2.07
N SER A 64 10.63 19.78 1.85
CA SER A 64 11.23 20.02 0.54
C SER A 64 11.65 18.74 -0.18
N ASP A 65 11.69 17.62 0.54
CA ASP A 65 12.08 16.31 0.04
C ASP A 65 11.35 15.23 0.84
N PHE A 66 11.25 14.02 0.27
CA PHE A 66 10.60 12.88 0.90
C PHE A 66 11.36 11.59 0.58
N GLU A 67 11.29 10.65 1.51
CA GLU A 67 11.98 9.37 1.38
C GLU A 67 11.48 8.58 0.17
N LYS A 68 12.39 7.81 -0.44
CA LYS A 68 12.02 6.79 -1.42
C LYS A 68 11.24 5.68 -0.75
N LEU A 69 10.54 4.88 -1.56
CA LEU A 69 9.98 3.63 -1.08
C LEU A 69 11.11 2.75 -0.51
N PRO A 70 10.97 2.22 0.72
CA PRO A 70 11.95 1.31 1.30
C PRO A 70 11.98 0.00 0.51
N ASP A 71 13.15 -0.64 0.50
CA ASP A 71 13.30 -2.00 -0.02
C ASP A 71 12.51 -3.00 0.86
N PHE A 72 12.26 -4.22 0.35
CA PHE A 72 11.41 -5.21 1.02
C PHE A 72 11.92 -5.61 2.42
N ASP A 73 13.23 -5.60 2.63
CA ASP A 73 13.90 -5.90 3.89
C ASP A 73 13.90 -4.74 4.89
N GLU A 74 13.54 -3.53 4.45
CA GLU A 74 13.43 -2.33 5.28
C GLU A 74 11.97 -1.97 5.62
N LEU A 75 11.02 -2.82 5.20
CA LEU A 75 9.60 -2.57 5.44
C LEU A 75 9.28 -2.54 6.93
N PRO A 76 8.43 -1.60 7.38
CA PRO A 76 8.00 -1.55 8.77
C PRO A 76 7.25 -2.84 9.09
N GLU A 77 7.66 -3.51 10.18
CA GLU A 77 7.02 -4.74 10.61
C GLU A 77 5.51 -4.55 10.80
N GLY A 78 4.75 -5.37 10.07
CA GLY A 78 3.33 -5.54 10.32
C GLY A 78 3.14 -6.49 11.49
N GLN A 79 2.62 -6.00 12.61
CA GLN A 79 1.98 -6.89 13.59
C GLN A 79 0.53 -7.08 13.18
N LEU A 80 0.30 -8.02 12.26
CA LEU A 80 -1.05 -8.48 11.94
C LEU A 80 -1.53 -9.46 13.00
N GLU A 81 -2.68 -9.16 13.58
CA GLU A 81 -3.35 -10.06 14.51
C GLU A 81 -3.94 -11.24 13.75
N THR A 82 -3.70 -12.45 14.23
CA THR A 82 -4.36 -13.67 13.75
C THR A 82 -5.37 -14.16 14.77
N THR A 83 -6.40 -14.86 14.30
CA THR A 83 -7.27 -15.66 15.16
C THR A 83 -7.16 -17.10 14.67
N SER A 84 -7.14 -18.07 15.59
CA SER A 84 -6.99 -19.50 15.24
C SER A 84 -8.20 -20.10 14.48
N ARG A 85 -9.12 -19.25 13.99
CA ARG A 85 -10.44 -19.60 13.46
C ARG A 85 -10.48 -19.88 11.95
N GLY A 86 -9.38 -19.62 11.23
CA GLY A 86 -9.30 -19.79 9.77
C GLY A 86 -9.48 -21.22 9.23
N SER A 87 -9.40 -21.38 7.91
CA SER A 87 -9.37 -22.69 7.24
C SER A 87 -8.51 -22.63 5.96
N GLN A 88 -7.98 -23.77 5.49
CA GLN A 88 -7.19 -23.80 4.25
C GLN A 88 -7.99 -23.31 3.02
N LEU A 89 -9.30 -23.54 3.00
CA LEU A 89 -10.16 -23.01 1.94
C LEU A 89 -10.23 -21.48 2.01
N MET A 90 -10.33 -20.93 3.22
CA MET A 90 -10.29 -19.48 3.44
C MET A 90 -8.94 -18.89 3.02
N ASP A 91 -7.81 -19.54 3.38
CA ASP A 91 -6.47 -19.11 2.98
C ASP A 91 -6.37 -19.00 1.45
N LYS A 92 -6.91 -19.97 0.71
CA LYS A 92 -6.94 -19.92 -0.77
C LYS A 92 -7.76 -18.73 -1.29
N HIS A 93 -8.92 -18.46 -0.69
CA HIS A 93 -9.74 -17.31 -1.07
C HIS A 93 -9.03 -15.98 -0.78
N ILE A 94 -8.42 -15.86 0.39
CA ILE A 94 -7.64 -14.69 0.78
C ILE A 94 -6.46 -14.49 -0.18
N ALA A 95 -5.70 -15.54 -0.50
CA ALA A 95 -4.57 -15.44 -1.41
C ALA A 95 -4.99 -14.93 -2.81
N LEU A 96 -6.11 -15.42 -3.35
CA LEU A 96 -6.64 -14.96 -4.64
C LEU A 96 -7.11 -13.51 -4.59
N GLU A 97 -7.84 -13.13 -3.55
CA GLU A 97 -8.32 -11.76 -3.37
C GLU A 97 -7.17 -10.76 -3.18
N ILE A 98 -6.14 -11.16 -2.43
CA ILE A 98 -4.94 -10.35 -2.22
C ILE A 98 -4.17 -10.20 -3.52
N LYS A 99 -4.03 -11.27 -4.31
CA LYS A 99 -3.41 -11.19 -5.64
C LYS A 99 -4.15 -10.19 -6.52
N VAL A 100 -5.45 -10.37 -6.73
CA VAL A 100 -6.27 -9.51 -7.62
C VAL A 100 -6.26 -8.06 -7.14
N SER A 101 -6.44 -7.82 -5.84
CA SER A 101 -6.42 -6.46 -5.30
C SER A 101 -5.05 -5.79 -5.42
N THR A 102 -3.95 -6.55 -5.31
CA THR A 102 -2.59 -6.01 -5.50
C THR A 102 -2.36 -5.62 -6.95
N GLU A 103 -2.73 -6.49 -7.90
CA GLU A 103 -2.63 -6.21 -9.34
C GLU A 103 -3.45 -4.98 -9.73
N ALA A 104 -4.66 -4.84 -9.19
CA ALA A 104 -5.53 -3.69 -9.42
C ALA A 104 -4.90 -2.39 -8.89
N MET A 105 -4.33 -2.40 -7.68
CA MET A 105 -3.67 -1.23 -7.11
C MET A 105 -2.40 -0.84 -7.86
N ALA A 106 -1.56 -1.81 -8.22
CA ALA A 106 -0.36 -1.55 -9.01
C ALA A 106 -0.71 -0.89 -10.36
N LYS A 107 -1.77 -1.37 -11.01
CA LYS A 107 -2.28 -0.78 -12.26
C LYS A 107 -2.82 0.64 -12.06
N GLU A 108 -3.55 0.89 -10.98
CA GLU A 108 -4.07 2.24 -10.67
C GLU A 108 -2.92 3.21 -10.38
N ASN A 109 -1.95 2.80 -9.55
CA ASN A 109 -0.75 3.58 -9.24
C ASN A 109 0.02 3.95 -10.51
N PHE A 110 0.26 2.96 -11.39
CA PHE A 110 0.91 3.20 -12.67
C PHE A 110 0.14 4.20 -13.54
N PHE A 111 -1.18 4.07 -13.66
CA PHE A 111 -1.99 5.01 -14.46
C PHE A 111 -2.05 6.41 -13.86
N SER A 112 -2.07 6.55 -12.54
CA SER A 112 -1.95 7.83 -11.87
C SER A 112 -0.58 8.46 -12.12
N ALA A 113 0.49 7.67 -12.05
CA ALA A 113 1.85 8.12 -12.33
C ALA A 113 2.01 8.69 -13.75
N LEU A 114 1.34 8.10 -14.74
CA LEU A 114 1.33 8.63 -16.11
C LEU A 114 0.69 10.02 -16.23
N LYS A 115 -0.16 10.41 -15.27
CA LYS A 115 -0.85 11.70 -15.22
C LYS A 115 -0.14 12.73 -14.34
N MET A 116 0.66 12.27 -13.37
CA MET A 116 1.44 13.10 -12.46
C MET A 116 2.47 13.96 -13.22
N LYS A 117 2.69 15.17 -12.70
CA LYS A 117 3.55 16.20 -13.32
C LYS A 117 4.88 16.33 -12.59
N ASP A 118 4.87 16.22 -11.27
CA ASP A 118 6.07 16.19 -10.47
C ASP A 118 6.81 14.86 -10.70
N HIS A 119 8.11 14.95 -11.00
CA HIS A 119 8.92 13.80 -11.35
C HIS A 119 9.09 12.84 -10.18
N GLN A 120 9.28 13.35 -8.96
CA GLN A 120 9.53 12.56 -7.77
C GLN A 120 8.24 11.87 -7.31
N VAL A 121 7.10 12.57 -7.38
CA VAL A 121 5.78 11.96 -7.13
C VAL A 121 5.47 10.87 -8.13
N LYS A 122 5.71 11.13 -9.43
CA LYS A 122 5.54 10.15 -10.48
C LYS A 122 6.39 8.89 -10.25
N GLN A 123 7.67 9.06 -9.95
CA GLN A 123 8.59 7.93 -9.78
C GLN A 123 8.14 7.01 -8.63
N THR A 124 7.71 7.60 -7.52
CA THR A 124 7.21 6.88 -6.34
C THR A 124 5.97 6.00 -6.63
N HIS A 125 5.20 6.32 -7.67
CA HIS A 125 4.02 5.53 -8.06
C HIS A 125 4.29 4.53 -9.20
N ILE A 126 5.51 4.53 -9.74
CA ILE A 126 5.99 3.55 -10.74
C ILE A 126 6.80 2.44 -10.07
N GLU A 127 7.66 2.81 -9.11
CA GLU A 127 8.46 1.90 -8.29
C GLU A 127 7.57 1.09 -7.32
#